data_AF-A0A4V1UPL1-F1
#
_entry.id   AF-A0A4V1UPL1-F1
#
_cell.length_a   1.000
_cell.length_b   1.000
_cell.length_c   1.000
_cell.angle_alpha   90.00
_cell.angle_beta   90.00
_cell.angle_gamma   90.00
#
_symmetry.space_group_name_H-M   'P 1'
#
loop_
_entity.id
_entity.type
_entity.pdbx_description
1 polymer ?
#
loop_
_entity_poly.entity_id
_entity_poly.type
_entity_poly.pdbx_seq_one_letter_code
_entity_poly.pdbx_strand_id
1 'polypeptide(L)'
;MIRTVIATSIIALGAAACATTYQPARTAVTPVQAQDSYYVKSHNAVAARAAERNPAKAKNVILFVGDGMGISTITAARIYTGQSKGLDGESYQLAMEKLPYSAFSKTYTHDSQVADSAPTAVAMTTGVKSYNGSIGVTQGANLKDCASAKG
;
A
#
# COMPACT_ATOMS: atom_id res chain seq x y z
N MET A 1 -24.14 -54.14 53.10
CA MET A 1 -25.46 -54.26 52.43
C MET A 1 -26.06 -52.86 52.36
N ILE A 2 -26.50 -52.43 51.17
CA ILE A 2 -27.43 -51.31 50.85
C ILE A 2 -26.84 -49.89 51.04
N ARG A 3 -26.46 -49.09 50.02
CA ARG A 3 -27.12 -48.48 48.81
C ARG A 3 -28.13 -47.35 49.10
N THR A 4 -27.77 -46.10 48.77
CA THR A 4 -28.56 -44.98 48.17
C THR A 4 -27.66 -43.73 48.21
N VAL A 5 -27.10 -43.11 47.16
CA VAL A 5 -27.53 -42.61 45.83
C VAL A 5 -28.63 -41.55 45.88
N ILE A 6 -28.24 -40.27 45.84
CA ILE A 6 -29.01 -39.18 45.25
C ILE A 6 -28.06 -38.44 44.30
N ALA A 7 -28.32 -38.58 42.99
CA ALA A 7 -27.63 -37.90 41.92
C ALA A 7 -28.44 -36.65 41.53
N THR A 8 -27.87 -35.47 41.70
CA THR A 8 -28.38 -34.23 41.09
C THR A 8 -27.63 -33.97 39.80
N SER A 9 -28.27 -34.32 38.68
CA SER A 9 -27.80 -34.10 37.32
C SER A 9 -28.05 -32.64 36.92
N ILE A 10 -27.00 -31.81 36.89
CA ILE A 10 -27.03 -30.54 36.14
C ILE A 10 -26.56 -30.85 34.73
N ILE A 11 -27.51 -30.90 33.79
CA ILE A 11 -27.23 -30.97 32.37
C ILE A 11 -26.78 -29.58 31.93
N ALA A 12 -25.46 -29.37 31.87
CA ALA A 12 -24.89 -28.24 31.15
C ALA A 12 -24.92 -28.59 29.65
N LEU A 13 -25.96 -28.15 28.94
CA LEU A 13 -25.96 -28.06 27.48
C LEU A 13 -24.95 -26.96 27.08
N GLY A 14 -23.67 -27.31 27.07
CA GLY A 14 -22.64 -26.50 26.46
C GLY A 14 -22.77 -26.61 24.95
N ALA A 15 -23.29 -25.57 24.32
CA ALA A 15 -23.33 -25.42 22.88
C ALA A 15 -21.92 -25.58 22.30
N ALA A 16 -21.63 -26.75 21.74
CA ALA A 16 -20.51 -26.94 20.85
C ALA A 16 -20.83 -26.16 19.57
N ALA A 17 -20.59 -24.85 19.58
CA ALA A 17 -20.46 -24.06 18.38
C ALA A 17 -19.22 -24.58 17.65
N CYS A 18 -19.43 -25.60 16.83
CA CYS A 18 -18.47 -26.11 15.88
C CYS A 18 -18.25 -24.97 14.89
N ALA A 19 -17.29 -24.09 15.19
CA ALA A 19 -16.73 -23.17 14.23
C ALA A 19 -15.94 -24.03 13.23
N THR A 20 -16.65 -24.62 12.27
CA THR A 20 -16.06 -25.18 11.07
C THR A 20 -15.49 -24.00 10.28
N THR A 21 -14.24 -23.64 10.60
CA THR A 21 -13.40 -22.90 9.68
C THR A 21 -13.37 -23.71 8.39
N TYR A 22 -14.10 -23.27 7.37
CA TYR A 22 -13.97 -23.78 6.03
C TYR A 22 -12.56 -23.43 5.55
N GLN A 23 -11.60 -24.28 5.89
CA GLN A 23 -10.28 -24.27 5.29
C GLN A 23 -10.47 -25.00 3.96
N PRO A 24 -10.44 -24.33 2.80
CA PRO A 24 -10.44 -25.06 1.55
C PRO A 24 -9.21 -25.97 1.59
N ALA A 25 -9.44 -27.28 1.54
CA ALA A 25 -8.38 -28.28 1.43
C ALA A 25 -7.75 -28.15 0.04
N ARG A 26 -6.94 -27.11 -0.15
CA ARG A 26 -6.05 -27.00 -1.30
C ARG A 26 -4.88 -27.90 -0.98
N THR A 27 -4.81 -29.06 -1.62
CA THR A 27 -3.58 -29.83 -1.68
C THR A 27 -2.50 -28.92 -2.22
N ALA A 28 -1.46 -28.64 -1.43
CA ALA A 28 -0.34 -27.84 -1.87
C ALA A 28 0.34 -28.59 -3.03
N VAL A 29 0.08 -28.16 -4.27
CA VAL A 29 0.77 -28.68 -5.44
C VAL A 29 2.11 -27.97 -5.51
N THR A 30 3.20 -28.74 -5.42
CA THR A 30 4.54 -28.21 -5.65
C THR A 30 4.67 -27.89 -7.14
N PRO A 31 4.87 -26.62 -7.53
CA PRO A 31 5.05 -26.28 -8.94
C PRO A 31 6.34 -26.90 -9.47
N VAL A 32 6.38 -27.17 -10.78
CA VAL A 32 7.59 -27.69 -11.45
C VAL A 32 8.79 -26.77 -11.22
N GLN A 33 8.54 -25.46 -11.13
CA GLN A 33 9.53 -24.42 -10.88
C GLN A 33 9.91 -24.25 -9.40
N ALA A 34 9.52 -25.15 -8.49
CA ALA A 34 9.77 -24.97 -7.06
C ALA A 34 11.24 -24.78 -6.69
N GLN A 35 12.16 -25.30 -7.52
CA GLN A 35 13.62 -25.17 -7.35
C GLN A 35 14.22 -24.04 -8.19
N ASP A 36 13.42 -23.36 -9.02
CA ASP A 36 13.90 -22.25 -9.84
C ASP A 36 14.31 -21.07 -8.94
N SER A 37 15.44 -20.46 -9.28
CA SER A 37 16.01 -19.37 -8.48
C SER A 37 15.07 -18.15 -8.35
N TYR A 38 14.31 -17.82 -9.40
CA TYR A 38 13.33 -16.73 -9.36
C TYR A 38 12.11 -17.11 -8.53
N TYR A 39 11.67 -18.36 -8.61
CA TYR A 39 10.56 -18.86 -7.80
C TYR A 39 10.90 -18.80 -6.31
N VAL A 40 12.03 -19.39 -5.91
CA VAL A 40 12.47 -19.43 -4.51
C VAL A 40 12.67 -18.02 -3.96
N LYS A 41 13.32 -17.14 -4.72
CA LYS A 41 13.51 -15.73 -4.34
C LYS A 41 12.19 -15.00 -4.11
N SER A 42 11.23 -15.15 -5.04
CA SER A 42 9.94 -14.48 -4.97
C SER A 42 9.06 -15.03 -3.84
N HIS A 43 9.04 -16.36 -3.67
CA HIS A 43 8.32 -17.03 -2.59
C HIS A 43 8.77 -16.52 -1.22
N ASN A 44 10.09 -16.46 -1.01
CA ASN A 44 10.66 -15.98 0.25
C ASN A 44 10.37 -14.49 0.48
N ALA A 45 10.44 -13.66 -0.57
CA ALA A 45 10.11 -12.24 -0.47
C ALA A 45 8.64 -11.98 -0.11
N VAL A 46 7.71 -12.76 -0.67
CA VAL A 46 6.28 -12.67 -0.34
C VAL A 46 6.02 -13.13 1.09
N ALA A 47 6.63 -14.24 1.52
CA ALA A 47 6.50 -14.75 2.87
C ALA A 47 7.01 -13.74 3.91
N ALA A 48 8.17 -13.12 3.66
CA ALA A 48 8.73 -12.07 4.52
C ALA A 48 7.79 -10.86 4.64
N ARG A 49 7.27 -10.35 3.51
CA ARG A 49 6.35 -9.20 3.49
C ARG A 49 5.03 -9.47 4.21
N ALA A 50 4.52 -10.69 4.16
CA ALA A 50 3.30 -11.07 4.87
C ALA A 50 3.46 -10.99 6.39
N ALA A 51 4.67 -11.18 6.92
CA ALA A 51 4.97 -11.15 8.34
C ALA A 51 5.18 -9.73 8.92
N GLU A 52 5.53 -8.73 8.11
CA GLU A 52 6.03 -7.41 8.57
C GLU A 52 4.95 -6.34 8.82
N ARG A 53 3.67 -6.71 8.98
CA ARG A 53 2.61 -5.70 9.13
C ARG A 53 2.58 -5.11 10.55
N ASN A 54 3.26 -3.99 10.78
CA ASN A 54 3.24 -3.27 12.05
C ASN A 54 2.61 -1.88 11.94
N PRO A 55 1.37 -1.65 12.45
CA PRO A 55 0.66 -0.38 12.35
C PRO A 55 1.03 0.61 13.49
N ALA A 56 2.29 0.68 13.89
CA ALA A 56 2.70 1.63 14.93
C ALA A 56 2.49 3.09 14.48
N LYS A 57 2.10 3.96 15.43
CA LYS A 57 1.91 5.39 15.16
C LYS A 57 3.24 6.05 14.80
N ALA A 58 3.30 6.72 13.65
CA ALA A 58 4.49 7.46 13.23
C ALA A 58 4.73 8.71 14.10
N LYS A 59 5.97 8.90 14.56
CA LYS A 59 6.41 10.13 15.24
C LYS A 59 6.77 11.25 14.26
N ASN A 60 7.38 10.89 13.12
CA ASN A 60 7.88 11.82 12.11
C ASN A 60 7.28 11.46 10.75
N VAL A 61 7.06 12.47 9.91
CA VAL A 61 6.60 12.31 8.52
C VAL A 61 7.59 13.01 7.60
N ILE A 62 8.10 12.28 6.60
CA ILE A 62 8.97 12.83 5.55
C ILE A 62 8.29 12.51 4.21
N LEU A 63 8.00 13.56 3.45
CA LEU A 63 7.41 13.45 2.11
C LEU A 63 8.45 13.84 1.06
N PHE A 64 8.84 12.88 0.22
CA PHE A 64 9.70 13.13 -0.95
C PHE A 64 8.82 13.35 -2.18
N VAL A 65 9.00 14.49 -2.85
CA VAL A 65 8.25 14.85 -4.07
C VAL A 65 9.21 14.88 -5.26
N GLY A 66 9.05 13.93 -6.19
CA GLY A 66 9.70 13.99 -7.49
C GLY A 66 8.78 14.69 -8.49
N ASP A 67 8.97 15.99 -8.70
CA ASP A 67 8.18 16.75 -9.68
C ASP A 67 8.42 16.18 -11.10
N GLY A 68 7.35 15.90 -11.84
CA GLY A 68 7.40 15.25 -13.15
C GLY A 68 7.90 13.79 -13.15
N MET A 69 8.05 13.16 -11.98
CA MET A 69 8.62 11.81 -11.86
C MET A 69 7.56 10.70 -12.04
N GLY A 70 7.14 10.46 -13.29
CA GLY A 70 6.27 9.35 -13.65
C GLY A 70 6.96 7.97 -13.60
N ILE A 71 6.19 6.89 -13.81
CA ILE A 71 6.70 5.50 -13.81
C ILE A 71 7.80 5.26 -14.87
N SER A 72 7.66 5.90 -16.04
CA SER A 72 8.67 5.85 -17.10
C SER A 72 9.97 6.50 -16.64
N THR A 73 9.91 7.67 -16.00
CA THR A 73 11.06 8.38 -15.45
C THR A 73 11.77 7.55 -14.38
N ILE A 74 11.02 6.89 -13.48
CA ILE A 74 11.58 5.99 -12.45
C ILE A 74 12.32 4.82 -13.10
N THR A 75 11.71 4.16 -14.09
CA THR A 75 12.34 3.04 -14.81
C THR A 75 13.61 3.48 -15.54
N ALA A 76 13.56 4.62 -16.24
CA ALA A 76 14.73 5.17 -16.92
C ALA A 76 15.87 5.50 -15.93
N ALA A 77 15.53 6.13 -14.80
CA ALA A 77 16.49 6.44 -13.74
C ALA A 77 17.12 5.17 -13.12
N ARG A 78 16.32 4.11 -12.92
CA ARG A 78 16.80 2.81 -12.43
C ARG A 78 17.86 2.23 -13.35
N ILE A 79 17.53 2.10 -14.64
CA ILE A 79 18.44 1.53 -15.66
C ILE A 79 19.72 2.36 -15.74
N TYR A 80 19.57 3.68 -15.90
CA TYR A 80 20.71 4.60 -15.98
C TYR A 80 21.62 4.50 -14.74
N THR A 81 21.04 4.45 -13.54
CA THR A 81 21.81 4.38 -12.30
C THR A 81 22.54 3.04 -12.18
N GLY A 82 21.91 1.92 -12.54
CA GLY A 82 22.56 0.61 -12.52
C GLY A 82 23.71 0.52 -13.52
N GLN A 83 23.50 0.98 -14.75
CA GLN A 83 24.53 1.01 -15.79
C GLN A 83 25.70 1.93 -15.42
N SER A 84 25.41 3.10 -14.83
CA SER A 84 26.43 4.02 -14.31
C SER A 84 27.28 3.42 -13.18
N LYS A 85 26.84 2.30 -12.58
CA LYS A 85 27.55 1.54 -11.56
C LYS A 85 28.22 0.27 -12.11
N GLY A 86 28.18 0.06 -13.43
CA GLY A 86 28.70 -1.16 -14.07
C GLY A 86 27.83 -2.40 -13.87
N LEU A 87 26.55 -2.22 -13.54
CA LEU A 87 25.55 -3.30 -13.46
C LEU A 87 24.73 -3.36 -14.77
N ASP A 88 23.87 -4.35 -14.89
CA ASP A 88 22.95 -4.52 -16.03
C ASP A 88 22.02 -3.30 -16.24
N GLY A 89 21.52 -2.75 -15.12
CA GLY A 89 20.58 -1.64 -15.11
C GLY A 89 19.20 -2.10 -14.68
N GLU A 90 18.65 -3.12 -15.33
CA GLU A 90 17.28 -3.60 -15.14
C GLU A 90 17.06 -4.21 -13.75
N SER A 91 18.04 -4.98 -13.25
CA SER A 91 17.95 -5.61 -11.93
C SER A 91 18.25 -4.66 -10.76
N TYR A 92 18.79 -3.48 -11.05
CA TYR A 92 19.10 -2.47 -10.04
C TYR A 92 17.83 -1.96 -9.36
N GLN A 93 17.92 -1.53 -8.10
CA GLN A 93 16.80 -0.96 -7.37
C GLN A 93 17.17 0.40 -6.80
N LEU A 94 16.37 1.42 -7.15
CA LEU A 94 16.46 2.74 -6.52
C LEU A 94 16.08 2.64 -5.04
N ALA A 95 16.51 3.62 -4.24
CA ALA A 95 16.19 3.65 -2.81
C ALA A 95 14.67 3.62 -2.53
N MET A 96 13.87 4.30 -3.36
CA MET A 96 12.41 4.32 -3.24
C MET A 96 11.76 2.95 -3.53
N GLU A 97 12.38 2.10 -4.34
CA GLU A 97 11.82 0.80 -4.75
C GLU A 97 12.03 -0.28 -3.70
N LYS A 98 12.89 -0.01 -2.72
CA LYS A 98 13.10 -0.84 -1.54
C LYS A 98 12.06 -0.57 -0.46
N LEU A 99 11.24 0.47 -0.60
CA LEU A 99 10.14 0.75 0.32
C LEU A 99 9.11 -0.40 0.27
N PRO A 100 8.50 -0.76 1.41
CA PRO A 100 7.64 -1.95 1.49
C PRO A 100 6.28 -1.78 0.82
N TYR A 101 5.86 -0.54 0.54
CA TYR A 101 4.54 -0.23 0.01
C TYR A 101 4.64 0.65 -1.24
N SER A 102 3.77 0.36 -2.21
CA SER A 102 3.62 1.12 -3.45
C SER A 102 2.13 1.28 -3.77
N ALA A 103 1.74 2.41 -4.33
CA ALA A 103 0.39 2.67 -4.78
C ALA A 103 0.40 3.57 -6.03
N PHE A 104 -0.69 3.50 -6.81
CA PHE A 104 -0.93 4.47 -7.88
C PHE A 104 -1.73 5.66 -7.33
N SER A 105 -1.41 6.87 -7.81
CA SER A 105 -2.10 8.10 -7.46
C SER A 105 -2.78 8.71 -8.68
N LYS A 106 -4.04 9.13 -8.54
CA LYS A 106 -4.81 9.81 -9.59
C LYS A 106 -4.57 11.32 -9.50
N THR A 107 -3.80 11.87 -10.43
CA THR A 107 -3.28 13.25 -10.36
C THR A 107 -4.17 14.33 -10.97
N TYR A 108 -5.28 13.99 -11.64
CA TYR A 108 -6.21 14.98 -12.20
C TYR A 108 -6.61 16.05 -11.17
N THR A 109 -6.84 17.27 -11.63
CA THR A 109 -7.26 18.43 -10.81
C THR A 109 -8.76 18.65 -10.95
N HIS A 110 -9.29 19.67 -10.28
CA HIS A 110 -10.73 19.94 -10.34
C HIS A 110 -11.19 20.23 -11.78
N ASP A 111 -10.36 20.91 -12.58
CA ASP A 111 -10.68 21.42 -13.91
C ASP A 111 -9.89 20.79 -15.06
N SER A 112 -8.89 19.93 -14.78
CA SER A 112 -8.06 19.33 -15.82
C SER A 112 -7.73 17.86 -15.56
N GLN A 113 -7.67 17.09 -16.65
CA GLN A 113 -7.14 15.73 -16.64
C GLN A 113 -5.62 15.73 -16.49
N VAL A 114 -4.94 16.75 -17.03
CA VAL A 114 -3.49 16.95 -16.91
C VAL A 114 -3.24 18.10 -15.95
N ALA A 115 -2.72 17.76 -14.77
CA ALA A 115 -2.44 18.70 -13.70
C ALA A 115 -1.10 19.42 -13.88
N ASP A 116 -0.98 20.62 -13.33
CA ASP A 116 0.30 21.28 -13.05
C ASP A 116 0.79 21.01 -11.61
N SER A 117 1.97 21.52 -11.26
CA SER A 117 2.62 21.24 -9.97
C SER A 117 1.89 21.88 -8.78
N ALA A 118 1.20 23.01 -8.98
CA ALA A 118 0.58 23.80 -7.91
C ALA A 118 -0.56 23.06 -7.16
N PRO A 119 -1.67 22.66 -7.81
CA PRO A 119 -2.77 21.97 -7.15
C PRO A 119 -2.43 20.53 -6.76
N THR A 120 -1.43 19.90 -7.38
CA THR A 120 -0.95 18.58 -6.94
C THR A 120 -0.20 18.68 -5.61
N ALA A 121 0.61 19.73 -5.41
CA ALA A 121 1.21 20.03 -4.10
C ALA A 121 0.15 20.30 -3.03
N VAL A 122 -0.89 21.07 -3.36
CA VAL A 122 -2.03 21.30 -2.46
C VAL A 122 -2.72 19.98 -2.11
N ALA A 123 -3.02 19.12 -3.09
CA ALA A 123 -3.66 17.84 -2.85
C ALA A 123 -2.83 16.92 -1.93
N MET A 124 -1.50 16.87 -2.11
CA MET A 124 -0.61 16.05 -1.29
C MET A 124 -0.48 16.53 0.16
N THR A 125 -0.55 17.84 0.40
CA THR A 125 -0.28 18.43 1.72
C THR A 125 -1.54 18.75 2.52
N THR A 126 -2.64 19.04 1.83
CA THR A 126 -3.92 19.42 2.46
C THR A 126 -5.00 18.35 2.34
N GLY A 127 -4.84 17.40 1.41
CA GLY A 127 -5.86 16.40 1.09
C GLY A 127 -7.01 16.92 0.21
N VAL A 128 -6.94 18.16 -0.28
CA VAL A 128 -7.99 18.78 -1.11
C VAL A 128 -7.45 19.08 -2.51
N LYS A 129 -8.20 18.68 -3.55
CA LYS A 129 -7.89 19.04 -4.94
C LYS A 129 -8.39 20.44 -5.26
N SER A 130 -7.64 21.16 -6.09
CA SER A 130 -7.98 22.51 -6.54
C SER A 130 -7.79 22.66 -8.06
N TYR A 131 -7.86 23.90 -8.56
CA TYR A 131 -7.72 24.25 -9.97
C TYR A 131 -6.26 24.30 -10.42
N ASN A 132 -6.00 24.05 -11.70
CA ASN A 132 -4.69 24.33 -12.28
C ASN A 132 -4.28 25.80 -12.05
N GLY A 133 -3.01 26.02 -11.73
CA GLY A 133 -2.47 27.36 -11.45
C GLY A 133 -2.88 27.96 -10.10
N SER A 134 -3.48 27.16 -9.19
CA SER A 134 -3.89 27.63 -7.86
C SER A 134 -3.13 26.93 -6.73
N ILE A 135 -2.80 27.69 -5.68
CA ILE A 135 -2.13 27.21 -4.47
C ILE A 135 -2.90 27.74 -3.26
N GLY A 136 -3.12 26.89 -2.25
CA GLY A 136 -3.66 27.32 -0.96
C GLY A 136 -5.12 27.78 -0.98
N VAL A 137 -5.86 27.46 -2.04
CA VAL A 137 -7.29 27.75 -2.17
C VAL A 137 -8.07 26.49 -2.50
N THR A 138 -9.34 26.46 -2.08
CA THR A 138 -10.25 25.36 -2.41
C THR A 138 -10.83 25.52 -3.82
N GLN A 139 -11.57 24.52 -4.29
CA GLN A 139 -12.35 24.58 -5.53
C GLN A 139 -13.50 25.62 -5.51
N GLY A 140 -13.69 26.38 -4.43
CA GLY A 140 -14.65 27.48 -4.38
C GLY A 140 -14.09 28.82 -4.86
N ALA A 141 -12.76 28.95 -4.98
CA ALA A 141 -12.12 30.18 -5.44
C ALA A 141 -12.22 30.32 -6.96
N ASN A 142 -12.45 31.55 -7.43
CA ASN A 142 -12.43 31.88 -8.84
C ASN A 142 -10.99 32.12 -9.29
N LEU A 143 -10.62 31.55 -10.45
CA LEU A 143 -9.30 31.77 -11.03
C LEU A 143 -9.08 33.25 -11.35
N LYS A 144 -7.90 33.76 -10.98
CA LYS A 144 -7.47 35.16 -11.18
C LYS A 144 -8.30 36.22 -10.43
N ASP A 145 -9.09 35.82 -9.46
CA ASP A 145 -9.82 36.73 -8.57
C ASP A 145 -9.30 36.58 -7.14
N CYS A 146 -8.41 37.50 -6.73
CA CYS A 146 -7.84 37.52 -5.39
C CYS A 146 -8.90 37.66 -4.29
N ALA A 147 -10.01 38.36 -4.54
CA ALA A 147 -11.05 38.54 -3.54
C ALA A 147 -11.77 37.22 -3.23
N SER A 148 -11.89 36.33 -4.23
CA SER A 148 -12.49 35.00 -4.09
C SER A 148 -11.60 33.97 -3.38
N ALA A 149 -10.32 34.28 -3.17
CA ALA A 149 -9.38 33.38 -2.50
C ALA A 149 -9.64 33.25 -0.98
N LYS A 150 -10.56 34.04 -0.41
CA LYS A 150 -10.95 33.98 1.00
C LYS A 150 -11.73 32.68 1.27
N GLY A 151 -11.01 31.64 1.67
CA GLY A 151 -11.50 30.41 2.28
C GLY A 151 -11.06 30.32 3.73
#